data_AF-A0A6G3XEJ5-F1
#
_entry.id   AF-A0A6G3XEJ5-F1
#
_cell.length_a   1.000
_cell.length_b   1.000
_cell.length_c   1.000
_cell.angle_alpha   90.00
_cell.angle_beta   90.00
_cell.angle_gamma   90.00
#
_symmetry.space_group_name_H-M   'P 1'
#
loop_
_entity.id
_entity.type
_entity.pdbx_description
1 polymer ?
#
loop_
_entity_poly.entity_id
_entity_poly.type
_entity_poly.pdbx_seq_one_letter_code
_entity_poly.pdbx_strand_id
1 'polypeptide(L)' 'MTPPGWHPDPGHSGNGPAQERWWDGAQWTGHVRASPGAARRRGIRIGVGVTVGAVVLAAIGGGVYLLGEDGGGPP' A
#
# COMPACT_ATOMS: atom_id res chain seq x y z
N MET A 1 -9.64 34.66 0.95
CA MET A 1 -8.45 34.38 0.11
C MET A 1 -7.70 33.23 0.76
N THR A 2 -7.39 32.18 0.01
CA THR A 2 -6.62 31.05 0.54
C THR A 2 -5.15 31.46 0.63
N PRO A 3 -4.48 31.29 1.80
CA PRO A 3 -3.07 31.63 1.92
C PRO A 3 -2.21 30.73 1.02
N PRO A 4 -1.08 31.23 0.50
CA PRO A 4 -0.14 30.41 -0.24
C PRO A 4 0.34 29.22 0.59
N GLY A 5 0.28 28.03 0.01
CA GLY A 5 0.56 26.81 0.76
C GLY A 5 0.16 25.52 0.03
N TRP A 6 0.46 24.39 0.68
CA TRP A 6 0.00 23.08 0.24
C TRP A 6 -1.46 22.88 0.59
N HIS A 7 -2.26 22.50 -0.39
CA HIS A 7 -3.71 22.39 -0.23
C HIS A 7 -4.20 21.17 -1.03
N PRO A 8 -5.29 20.48 -0.62
CA PRO A 8 -5.77 19.28 -1.32
C PRO A 8 -6.04 19.57 -2.79
N ASP A 9 -5.53 18.73 -3.69
CA ASP A 9 -5.72 18.93 -5.12
C ASP A 9 -7.21 18.80 -5.49
N PRO A 10 -7.85 19.84 -6.04
CA PRO A 10 -9.29 19.84 -6.31
C PRO A 10 -9.68 18.92 -7.47
N GLY A 11 -8.71 18.51 -8.30
CA GLY A 11 -8.90 17.51 -9.35
C GLY A 11 -8.81 16.07 -8.84
N HIS A 12 -8.46 15.88 -7.57
CA HIS A 12 -8.27 14.55 -6.98
C HIS A 12 -9.61 13.97 -6.51
N SER A 13 -10.31 13.29 -7.41
CA SER A 13 -11.58 12.59 -7.15
C SER A 13 -11.44 11.06 -7.11
N GLY A 14 -10.24 10.53 -7.31
CA GLY A 14 -10.00 9.08 -7.40
C GLY A 14 -9.85 8.37 -6.06
N ASN A 15 -10.08 7.05 -6.04
CA ASN A 15 -9.80 6.14 -4.92
C ASN A 15 -8.29 5.98 -4.61
N GLY A 16 -7.46 6.90 -5.09
CA GLY A 16 -6.02 6.91 -5.00
C GLY A 16 -5.48 7.61 -3.74
N PRO A 17 -4.16 7.64 -3.57
CA PRO A 17 -3.52 8.35 -2.47
C PRO A 17 -3.77 9.86 -2.58
N ALA A 18 -4.41 10.46 -1.56
CA ALA A 18 -4.66 11.89 -1.51
C ALA A 18 -3.40 12.72 -1.81
N GLN A 19 -3.51 13.60 -2.80
CA GLN A 19 -2.42 14.46 -3.26
C GLN A 19 -2.67 15.92 -2.84
N GLU A 20 -1.60 16.60 -2.48
CA GLU A 20 -1.61 18.04 -2.19
C GLU A 20 -0.97 18.76 -3.37
N ARG A 21 -1.57 19.87 -3.79
CA ARG A 21 -1.04 20.78 -4.81
C ARG A 21 -0.67 22.12 -4.16
N TRP A 22 0.32 22.82 -4.69
CA TRP A 22 0.74 24.12 -4.15
C TRP A 22 -0.11 25.26 -4.72
N TRP A 23 -0.67 26.07 -3.83
CA TRP A 23 -1.38 27.31 -4.11
C TRP A 23 -0.44 28.50 -3.88
N ASP A 24 -0.30 29.40 -4.85
CA ASP A 24 0.58 30.58 -4.75
C ASP A 24 -0.11 31.83 -4.16
N GLY A 25 -1.41 31.76 -3.86
CA GLY A 25 -2.20 32.89 -3.40
C GLY A 25 -3.19 33.39 -4.45
N ALA A 26 -2.89 33.20 -5.74
CA ALA A 26 -3.77 33.56 -6.85
C ALA A 26 -4.19 32.34 -7.69
N GLN A 27 -3.30 31.36 -7.86
CA GLN A 27 -3.59 30.17 -8.66
C GLN A 27 -2.94 28.89 -8.12
N TRP A 28 -3.40 27.78 -8.66
CA TRP A 28 -2.85 26.45 -8.43
C TRP A 28 -1.64 26.25 -9.32
N THR A 29 -0.46 26.03 -8.72
CA THR A 29 0.76 25.73 -9.46
C THR A 29 0.83 24.25 -9.88
N GLY A 30 1.79 23.90 -10.74
CA GLY A 30 2.06 22.51 -11.12
C GLY A 30 2.81 21.69 -10.06
N HIS A 31 3.17 22.28 -8.91
CA HIS A 31 3.82 21.55 -7.83
C HIS A 31 2.80 20.67 -7.10
N VAL A 32 3.02 19.36 -7.16
CA VAL A 32 2.19 18.33 -6.52
C VAL A 32 3.06 17.45 -5.62
N ARG A 33 2.56 17.11 -4.44
CA ARG A 33 3.23 16.19 -3.51
C ARG A 33 2.26 15.18 -2.93
N ALA A 34 2.79 14.02 -2.54
CA ALA A 34 2.02 13.05 -1.78
C ALA A 34 1.72 13.62 -0.38
N SER A 35 0.47 13.52 0.06
CA SER A 35 0.14 13.89 1.43
C SER A 35 0.84 12.93 2.41
N PRO A 36 1.32 13.40 3.58
CA PRO A 36 1.90 12.52 4.60
C PRO A 36 0.95 11.38 5.02
N GLY A 37 -0.36 11.60 4.97
CA GLY A 37 -1.37 10.55 5.20
C GLY A 37 -1.43 9.48 4.09
N ALA A 38 -1.06 9.82 2.86
CA ALA A 38 -0.99 8.88 1.74
C ALA A 38 0.21 7.94 1.85
N ALA A 39 1.37 8.46 2.29
CA ALA A 39 2.56 7.65 2.53
C ALA A 39 2.31 6.58 3.62
N ARG A 40 1.64 6.97 4.72
CA ARG A 40 1.25 6.06 5.81
C ARG A 40 0.40 4.88 5.31
N ARG A 41 -0.54 5.13 4.40
CA ARG A 41 -1.51 4.14 3.93
C ARG A 41 -0.90 3.12 2.95
N ARG A 42 0.17 3.50 2.25
CA ARG A 42 0.91 2.60 1.34
C ARG A 42 1.73 1.55 2.08
N GLY A 43 2.36 1.93 3.19
CA GLY A 43 3.13 1.01 4.04
C GLY A 43 2.27 -0.10 4.65
N ILE A 44 1.07 0.23 5.11
CA ILE A 44 0.15 -0.73 5.75
C ILE A 44 -0.32 -1.79 4.75
N ARG A 45 -0.72 -1.40 3.53
CA ARG A 45 -1.23 -2.35 2.53
C ARG A 45 -0.18 -3.37 2.08
N ILE A 46 1.05 -2.91 1.91
CA ILE A 46 2.17 -3.79 1.53
C ILE A 46 2.46 -4.77 2.68
N GLY A 47 2.48 -4.29 3.93
CA GLY A 47 2.68 -5.15 5.10
C GLY A 47 1.64 -6.27 5.22
N VAL A 48 0.35 -5.94 5.10
CA VAL A 48 -0.74 -6.93 5.18
C VAL A 48 -0.65 -7.97 4.06
N GLY A 49 -0.37 -7.54 2.83
CA GLY A 49 -0.24 -8.45 1.69
C GLY A 49 0.92 -9.44 1.87
N VAL A 50 2.06 -8.99 2.38
CA VAL A 50 3.23 -9.85 2.64
C VAL A 50 2.93 -10.89 3.72
N THR A 51 2.29 -10.50 4.84
CA THR A 51 1.94 -11.44 5.91
C THR A 51 0.96 -12.52 5.43
N VAL A 52 -0.10 -12.13 4.71
CA VAL A 52 -1.07 -13.10 4.15
C VAL A 52 -0.39 -14.03 3.14
N GLY A 53 0.45 -13.48 2.25
CA GLY A 53 1.21 -14.27 1.28
C GLY A 53 2.13 -15.30 1.94
N ALA A 54 2.87 -14.91 2.98
CA ALA A 54 3.75 -15.82 3.72
C ALA A 54 2.98 -16.96 4.41
N VAL A 55 1.82 -16.67 5.02
CA VAL A 55 0.98 -17.69 5.66
C VAL A 55 0.43 -18.69 4.64
N VAL A 56 -0.02 -18.21 3.47
CA VAL A 56 -0.51 -19.09 2.39
C VAL A 56 0.61 -19.97 1.87
N LEU A 57 1.81 -19.43 1.64
CA LEU A 57 2.97 -20.21 1.22
C LEU A 57 3.37 -21.26 2.27
N ALA A 58 3.33 -20.91 3.56
CA ALA A 58 3.60 -21.84 4.65
C ALA A 58 2.55 -22.95 4.75
N ALA A 59 1.27 -22.64 4.54
CA ALA A 59 0.20 -23.65 4.53
C ALA A 59 0.31 -24.61 3.34
N ILE A 60 0.63 -24.09 2.14
CA ILE A 60 0.85 -24.91 0.93
C ILE A 60 2.10 -25.77 1.09
N GLY A 61 3.22 -25.18 1.53
CA GLY A 61 4.49 -25.89 1.74
C GLY A 61 4.39 -26.93 2.86
N GLY A 62 3.72 -26.58 3.97
CA GLY A 62 3.46 -27.50 5.08
C GLY A 62 2.55 -28.67 4.68
N GLY A 63 1.53 -28.43 3.85
CA GLY A 63 0.67 -29.49 3.32
C GLY A 63 1.41 -30.48 2.42
N VAL A 64 2.36 -30.01 1.61
CA VAL A 64 3.22 -30.89 0.79
C VAL A 64 4.23 -31.64 1.64
N TYR A 65 4.81 -30.99 2.65
CA TYR A 65 5.78 -31.61 3.55
C TYR A 65 5.15 -32.76 4.34
N LEU A 66 3.95 -32.56 4.90
CA LEU A 66 3.22 -33.60 5.63
C LEU A 66 2.77 -34.76 4.73
N LEU A 67 2.40 -34.51 3.46
CA LEU A 67 1.98 -35.58 2.54
C LEU A 67 3.16 -36.40 1.99
N GLY A 68 4.38 -35.86 2.01
CA GLY A 68 5.59 -36.57 1.58
C GLY A 68 6.17 -37.52 2.63
N GLU A 69 5.88 -37.29 3.92
CA GLU A 69 6.46 -38.05 5.03
C GLU A 69 5.75 -39.40 5.31
N ASP A 70 4.57 -39.66 4.72
CA ASP A 70 3.82 -40.93 4.88
C ASP A 70 4.23 -42.06 3.90
N GLY A 71 5.25 -41.87 3.05
CA GLY A 71 5.58 -42.80 1.95
C GLY A 71 6.77 -43.76 2.14
N GLY A 72 7.45 -43.75 3.29
CA GLY A 72 8.79 -44.35 3.41
C GLY A 72 9.04 -45.20 4.65
N GLY A 73 8.23 -46.24 4.90
CA GLY A 73 8.54 -47.29 5.87
C GLY A 73 9.07 -48.55 5.17
N PRO A 74 10.34 -48.96 5.35
CA PRO A 74 10.84 -50.21 4.79
C PRO A 74 10.48 -51.43 5.67
N PRO A 75 9.89 -52.50 5.12
CA PRO A 75 10.02 -53.86 5.66
C PRO A 75 11.21 -54.63 5.07
#